data_AF-A0A397I8Y3-F1
#
_entry.id   AF-A0A397I8Y3-F1
#
_cell.length_a   1.000
_cell.length_b   1.000
_cell.length_c   1.000
_cell.angle_alpha   90.00
_cell.angle_beta   90.00
_cell.angle_gamma   90.00
#
_symmetry.space_group_name_H-M   'P 1'
#
loop_
_entity.id
_entity.type
_entity.pdbx_description
1 polymer ?
#
loop_
_entity_poly.entity_id
_entity_poly.type
_entity_poly.pdbx_seq_one_letter_code
_entity_poly.pdbx_strand_id
1 'polypeptide(L)'
;MTDKQAHYIISRILLSKIKYRMINSHINSSICKRLTVKYLQIFKNLIQVTHTIPNSTIHHPGIYNFKSISELQNESQINGLIHRLNNTGVVGTSTFIYLKDLQLSNWKPINILINNKVKLNTNNNFSDQILNIAHSLEINFQESDTNNNISCSFNTPSNLVPVAITGLIKLKGAQ
;
A
#
# COMPACT_ATOMS: atom_id res chain seq x y z
N MET A 1 29.16 11.80 -5.53
CA MET A 1 27.70 11.65 -5.71
C MET A 1 27.02 12.35 -4.55
N THR A 2 26.08 13.26 -4.81
CA THR A 2 25.45 14.07 -3.76
C THR A 2 24.31 13.31 -3.06
N ASP A 3 24.03 13.63 -1.80
CA ASP A 3 22.94 13.04 -1.00
C ASP A 3 21.59 13.08 -1.74
N LYS A 4 21.25 14.23 -2.33
CA LYS A 4 20.03 14.45 -3.12
C LYS A 4 19.98 13.56 -4.37
N GLN A 5 21.13 13.36 -5.04
CA GLN A 5 21.22 12.50 -6.21
C GLN A 5 21.00 11.03 -5.83
N ALA A 6 21.63 10.57 -4.75
CA ALA A 6 21.43 9.22 -4.23
C ALA A 6 19.99 8.98 -3.79
N HIS A 7 19.39 9.97 -3.10
CA HIS A 7 17.99 9.92 -2.70
C HIS A 7 17.07 9.83 -3.93
N TYR A 8 17.29 10.66 -4.95
CA TYR A 8 16.50 10.61 -6.19
C TYR A 8 16.59 9.26 -6.88
N ILE A 9 17.80 8.69 -7.03
CA ILE A 9 18.00 7.39 -7.69
C ILE A 9 17.22 6.30 -6.95
N ILE A 10 17.34 6.22 -5.63
CA ILE A 10 16.66 5.17 -4.87
C ILE A 10 15.16 5.41 -4.84
N SER A 11 14.72 6.62 -4.48
CA SER A 11 13.29 6.94 -4.32
C SER A 11 12.52 6.95 -5.63
N ARG A 12 13.06 7.58 -6.67
CA ARG A 12 12.33 7.80 -7.93
C ARG A 12 12.55 6.68 -8.94
N ILE A 13 13.70 6.02 -8.94
CA ILE A 13 14.02 4.99 -9.94
C ILE A 13 13.85 3.59 -9.35
N LEU A 14 14.58 3.28 -8.27
CA LEU A 14 14.59 1.92 -7.70
C LEU A 14 13.23 1.56 -7.09
N LEU A 15 12.71 2.38 -6.18
CA LEU A 15 11.42 2.12 -5.52
C LEU A 15 10.26 2.12 -6.52
N SER A 16 10.29 2.96 -7.56
CA SER A 16 9.29 2.93 -8.64
C SER A 16 9.32 1.63 -9.43
N LYS A 17 10.51 1.12 -9.78
CA LYS A 17 10.66 -0.17 -10.47
C LYS A 17 10.18 -1.33 -9.61
N ILE A 18 10.50 -1.30 -8.31
CA ILE A 18 10.03 -2.30 -7.35
C ILE A 18 8.51 -2.24 -7.24
N LYS A 19 7.93 -1.04 -7.04
CA LYS A 19 6.49 -0.81 -6.99
C LYS A 19 5.78 -1.40 -8.20
N TYR A 20 6.27 -1.11 -9.41
CA TYR A 20 5.68 -1.64 -10.64
C TYR A 20 5.63 -3.18 -10.65
N ARG A 21 6.72 -3.85 -10.24
CA ARG A 21 6.77 -5.32 -10.19
C ARG A 21 5.83 -5.91 -9.12
N MET A 22 5.59 -5.18 -8.03
CA MET A 22 4.73 -5.61 -6.91
C MET A 22 3.24 -5.45 -7.17
N ILE A 23 2.85 -4.81 -8.28
CA ILE A 23 1.43 -4.67 -8.66
C ILE A 23 0.77 -6.04 -8.88
N ASN A 24 1.52 -7.01 -9.41
CA ASN A 24 1.00 -8.35 -9.72
C ASN A 24 1.55 -9.44 -8.79
N SER A 25 2.32 -9.06 -7.77
CA SER A 25 3.01 -10.03 -6.91
C SER A 25 3.09 -9.49 -5.50
N HIS A 26 2.58 -10.27 -4.56
CA HIS A 26 2.67 -9.96 -3.15
C HIS A 26 3.92 -10.63 -2.54
N ILE A 27 4.78 -9.82 -1.93
CA ILE A 27 6.02 -10.24 -1.31
C ILE A 27 5.79 -10.36 0.19
N ASN A 28 6.25 -11.48 0.77
CA ASN A 28 6.18 -11.71 2.20
C ASN A 28 6.95 -10.64 3.01
N SER A 29 6.44 -10.28 4.19
CA SER A 29 6.99 -9.25 5.08
C SER A 29 8.46 -9.45 5.41
N SER A 30 8.92 -10.69 5.62
CA SER A 30 10.34 -11.00 5.91
C SER A 30 11.27 -10.61 4.75
N ILE A 31 10.83 -10.88 3.52
CA ILE A 31 11.57 -10.53 2.31
C ILE A 31 11.55 -9.02 2.11
N CYS A 32 10.40 -8.36 2.33
CA CYS A 32 10.28 -6.90 2.30
C CYS A 32 11.25 -6.22 3.28
N LYS A 33 11.35 -6.71 4.52
CA LYS A 33 12.31 -6.21 5.52
C LYS A 33 13.74 -6.40 5.05
N ARG A 34 14.10 -7.58 4.55
CA ARG A 34 15.45 -7.87 4.03
C ARG A 34 15.83 -6.96 2.86
N LEU A 35 14.92 -6.76 1.90
CA LEU A 35 15.13 -5.85 0.77
C LEU A 35 15.25 -4.40 1.24
N THR A 36 14.47 -4.02 2.26
CA THR A 36 14.50 -2.66 2.83
C THR A 36 15.87 -2.36 3.43
N VAL A 37 16.38 -3.26 4.28
CA VAL A 37 17.72 -3.13 4.86
C VAL A 37 18.79 -3.04 3.78
N LYS A 38 18.71 -3.87 2.73
CA LYS A 38 19.69 -3.86 1.63
C LYS A 38 19.74 -2.54 0.90
N TYR A 39 18.60 -1.98 0.47
CA TYR A 39 18.64 -0.71 -0.26
C TYR A 39 19.07 0.45 0.65
N LEU A 40 18.71 0.43 1.93
CA LEU A 40 19.16 1.43 2.92
C LEU A 40 20.67 1.35 3.15
N GLN A 41 21.25 0.16 3.18
CA GLN A 41 22.69 -0.02 3.28
C GLN A 41 23.41 0.52 2.05
N ILE A 42 22.88 0.27 0.85
CA ILE A 42 23.38 0.87 -0.39
C ILE A 42 23.30 2.40 -0.31
N PHE A 43 22.17 2.95 0.16
CA PHE A 43 22.01 4.38 0.34
C PHE A 43 23.09 4.97 1.25
N LYS A 44 23.27 4.40 2.45
CA LYS A 44 24.29 4.81 3.43
C LYS A 44 25.70 4.82 2.82
N ASN A 45 26.04 3.77 2.07
CA ASN A 45 27.33 3.66 1.40
C ASN A 45 27.52 4.73 0.31
N LEU A 46 26.46 5.05 -0.46
CA LEU A 46 26.51 6.06 -1.52
C LEU A 46 26.73 7.48 -0.98
N ILE A 47 26.17 7.79 0.19
CA ILE A 47 26.31 9.09 0.85
C ILE A 47 27.49 9.15 1.85
N GLN A 48 28.27 8.07 1.95
CA GLN A 48 29.42 7.93 2.86
C GLN A 48 29.08 8.20 4.34
N VAL A 49 27.86 7.85 4.74
CA VAL A 49 27.40 8.01 6.12
C VAL A 49 27.82 6.81 6.96
N THR A 50 28.09 7.05 8.24
CA THR A 50 28.48 5.99 9.18
C THR A 50 27.45 4.87 9.23
N HIS A 51 27.94 3.63 9.26
CA HIS A 51 27.08 2.44 9.36
C HIS A 51 26.20 2.45 10.62
N THR A 52 26.65 3.17 11.66
CA THR A 52 25.98 3.31 12.96
C THR A 52 24.72 4.17 12.93
N ILE A 53 24.45 4.92 11.85
CA ILE A 53 23.22 5.71 11.77
C ILE A 53 22.00 4.77 11.82
N PRO A 54 21.05 4.99 12.75
CA PRO A 54 19.82 4.21 12.82
C PRO A 54 19.02 4.27 11.51
N ASN A 55 18.42 3.14 11.11
CA ASN A 55 17.55 3.13 9.92
C ASN A 55 16.32 4.05 10.11
N SER A 56 15.87 4.24 11.35
CA SER A 56 14.77 5.17 11.70
C SER A 56 15.06 6.60 11.27
N THR A 57 16.31 7.06 11.36
CA THR A 57 16.74 8.39 10.89
C THR A 57 16.49 8.58 9.39
N ILE A 58 16.68 7.53 8.59
CA ILE A 58 16.51 7.57 7.14
C ILE A 58 15.02 7.52 6.75
N HIS A 59 14.20 6.83 7.55
CA HIS A 59 12.74 6.82 7.41
C HIS A 59 12.08 8.11 7.87
N HIS A 60 12.74 8.92 8.69
CA HIS A 60 12.16 10.12 9.27
C HIS A 60 11.77 11.15 8.18
N PRO A 61 10.53 11.70 8.22
CA PRO A 61 10.03 12.61 7.19
C PRO A 61 10.80 13.93 7.09
N GLY A 62 11.38 14.39 8.20
CA GLY A 62 12.20 15.60 8.25
C GLY A 62 13.65 15.44 7.74
N ILE A 63 14.04 14.24 7.30
CA ILE A 63 15.41 13.98 6.82
C ILE A 63 15.37 13.49 5.37
N TYR A 64 15.13 12.18 5.17
CA TYR A 64 15.09 11.59 3.83
C TYR A 64 13.74 10.95 3.50
N ASN A 65 12.86 10.70 4.47
CA ASN A 65 11.50 10.18 4.22
C ASN A 65 11.46 8.92 3.33
N PHE A 66 12.40 7.98 3.51
CA PHE A 66 12.35 6.74 2.74
C PHE A 66 11.18 5.87 3.21
N LYS A 67 10.37 5.39 2.25
CA LYS A 67 9.31 4.42 2.54
C LYS A 67 9.88 3.00 2.61
N SER A 68 9.43 2.22 3.57
CA SER A 68 9.77 0.79 3.59
C SER A 68 9.12 0.08 2.38
N ILE A 69 9.70 -1.04 1.93
CA ILE A 69 9.11 -1.80 0.81
C ILE A 69 7.73 -2.36 1.21
N SER A 70 7.52 -2.66 2.49
CA SER A 70 6.21 -3.11 2.99
C SER A 70 5.16 -2.00 2.89
N GLU A 71 5.50 -0.77 3.26
CA GLU A 71 4.60 0.38 3.12
C GLU A 71 4.25 0.64 1.65
N LEU A 72 5.27 0.62 0.77
CA LEU A 72 5.07 0.78 -0.67
C LEU A 72 4.17 -0.30 -1.25
N GLN A 73 4.33 -1.54 -0.79
CA GLN A 73 3.46 -2.66 -1.19
C GLN A 73 2.02 -2.38 -0.83
N ASN A 74 1.78 -2.09 0.45
CA ASN A 74 0.44 -1.90 1.00
C ASN A 74 -0.25 -0.74 0.27
N GLU A 75 0.43 0.41 0.18
CA GLU A 75 -0.10 1.59 -0.51
C GLU A 75 -0.44 1.29 -1.97
N SER A 76 0.48 0.66 -2.72
CA SER A 76 0.26 0.38 -4.13
C SER A 76 -0.88 -0.62 -4.37
N GLN A 77 -0.96 -1.66 -3.55
CA GLN A 77 -1.94 -2.73 -3.70
C GLN A 77 -3.34 -2.28 -3.28
N ILE A 78 -3.44 -1.54 -2.17
CA ILE A 78 -4.71 -0.96 -1.71
C ILE A 78 -5.20 0.07 -2.72
N ASN A 79 -4.35 1.00 -3.15
CA ASN A 79 -4.74 1.99 -4.15
C ASN A 79 -5.17 1.34 -5.48
N GLY A 80 -4.48 0.27 -5.90
CA GLY A 80 -4.87 -0.51 -7.07
C GLY A 80 -6.21 -1.24 -6.91
N LEU A 81 -6.51 -1.76 -5.72
CA LEU A 81 -7.82 -2.35 -5.41
C LEU A 81 -8.93 -1.29 -5.49
N ILE A 82 -8.72 -0.11 -4.88
CA ILE A 82 -9.67 1.00 -4.89
C ILE A 82 -9.97 1.45 -6.32
N HIS A 83 -8.93 1.62 -7.14
CA HIS A 83 -9.10 2.02 -8.53
C HIS A 83 -9.87 0.97 -9.34
N ARG A 84 -9.67 -0.32 -9.07
CA ARG A 84 -10.42 -1.40 -9.73
C ARG A 84 -11.88 -1.44 -9.29
N LEU A 85 -12.14 -1.26 -8.00
CA LEU A 85 -13.49 -1.19 -7.41
C LEU A 85 -14.29 0.00 -7.95
N ASN A 86 -13.62 1.12 -8.22
CA ASN A 86 -14.23 2.33 -8.79
C ASN A 86 -14.29 2.33 -10.33
N ASN A 87 -13.87 1.25 -10.99
CA ASN A 87 -13.90 1.18 -12.43
C ASN A 87 -15.29 0.69 -12.89
N THR A 88 -15.95 1.40 -13.79
CA THR A 88 -17.27 1.01 -14.34
C THR A 88 -17.18 0.07 -15.55
N GLY A 89 -15.97 -0.17 -16.06
CA GLY A 89 -15.73 -1.07 -17.20
C GLY A 89 -15.50 -2.53 -16.79
N VAL A 90 -15.03 -3.34 -17.75
CA VAL A 90 -14.80 -4.80 -17.60
C VAL A 90 -13.89 -5.13 -16.41
N VAL A 91 -12.89 -4.28 -16.13
CA VAL A 91 -11.98 -4.46 -14.99
C VAL A 91 -12.72 -4.39 -13.65
N GLY A 92 -13.70 -3.50 -13.54
CA GLY A 92 -14.53 -3.41 -12.34
C GLY A 92 -15.43 -4.62 -12.19
N THR A 93 -16.19 -4.94 -13.23
CA THR A 93 -17.10 -6.11 -13.24
C THR A 93 -16.38 -7.41 -12.92
N SER A 94 -15.21 -7.66 -13.53
CA SER A 94 -14.40 -8.84 -13.21
C SER A 94 -13.90 -8.83 -11.77
N THR A 95 -13.49 -7.67 -11.25
CA THR A 95 -13.07 -7.53 -9.83
C THR A 95 -14.22 -7.84 -8.88
N PHE A 96 -15.44 -7.40 -9.16
CA PHE A 96 -16.62 -7.72 -8.35
C PHE A 96 -16.96 -9.21 -8.37
N ILE A 97 -16.91 -9.85 -9.55
CA ILE A 97 -17.12 -11.29 -9.68
C ILE A 97 -16.09 -12.05 -8.84
N TYR A 98 -14.80 -11.71 -8.98
CA TYR A 98 -13.75 -12.32 -8.16
C TYR A 98 -13.98 -12.14 -6.67
N LEU A 99 -14.43 -10.97 -6.20
CA LEU A 99 -14.72 -10.75 -4.78
C LEU A 99 -15.91 -11.58 -4.29
N LYS A 100 -16.93 -11.81 -5.13
CA LYS A 100 -18.04 -12.71 -4.80
C LYS A 100 -17.57 -14.16 -4.74
N ASP A 101 -16.74 -14.59 -5.68
CA ASP A 101 -16.15 -15.93 -5.65
C ASP A 101 -15.29 -16.14 -4.40
N LEU A 102 -14.53 -15.12 -3.98
CA LEU A 102 -13.74 -15.13 -2.75
C LEU A 102 -14.64 -15.23 -1.50
N GLN A 103 -15.75 -14.49 -1.47
CA GLN A 103 -16.72 -14.56 -0.39
C GLN A 103 -17.33 -15.96 -0.27
N LEU A 104 -17.71 -16.57 -1.39
CA LEU A 104 -18.24 -17.93 -1.46
C LEU A 104 -17.22 -18.98 -1.01
N SER A 105 -15.97 -18.88 -1.51
CA SER A 105 -14.87 -19.77 -1.15
C SER A 105 -14.55 -19.75 0.35
N ASN A 106 -14.65 -18.57 0.98
CA ASN A 106 -14.44 -18.39 2.42
C ASN A 106 -15.72 -18.64 3.27
N TRP A 107 -16.84 -19.06 2.65
CA TRP A 107 -18.13 -19.31 3.30
C TRP A 107 -18.60 -18.13 4.18
N LYS A 108 -18.47 -16.90 3.67
CA LYS A 108 -18.83 -15.70 4.44
C LYS A 108 -20.22 -15.17 4.06
N PRO A 109 -21.15 -15.06 5.02
CA PRO A 109 -22.50 -14.55 4.74
C PRO A 109 -22.53 -13.03 4.53
N ILE A 110 -21.49 -12.32 4.97
CA ILE A 110 -21.40 -10.84 4.95
C ILE A 110 -20.37 -10.40 3.90
N ASN A 111 -20.58 -9.21 3.33
CA ASN A 111 -19.65 -8.58 2.40
C ASN A 111 -18.24 -8.47 3.03
N ILE A 112 -17.28 -9.12 2.38
CA ILE A 112 -15.87 -9.19 2.81
C ILE A 112 -15.16 -7.83 2.78
N LEU A 113 -15.71 -6.83 2.07
CA LEU A 113 -15.17 -5.47 2.02
C LEU A 113 -15.49 -4.64 3.28
N ILE A 114 -16.66 -4.88 3.88
CA ILE A 114 -17.17 -4.05 5.00
C ILE A 114 -16.76 -4.64 6.35
N ASN A 115 -16.69 -5.96 6.47
CA ASN A 115 -16.44 -6.62 7.74
C ASN A 115 -14.95 -6.87 7.99
N ASN A 116 -14.31 -5.98 8.77
CA ASN A 116 -12.87 -6.05 9.07
C ASN A 116 -12.46 -7.16 10.06
N LYS A 117 -13.41 -7.81 10.74
CA LYS A 117 -13.10 -8.75 11.84
C LYS A 117 -12.73 -10.15 11.37
N VAL A 118 -12.81 -10.42 10.08
CA VAL A 118 -12.71 -11.78 9.54
C VAL A 118 -11.43 -11.92 8.73
N LYS A 119 -10.45 -12.64 9.29
CA LYS A 119 -9.26 -13.07 8.55
C LYS A 119 -9.68 -14.06 7.45
N LEU A 120 -9.42 -13.72 6.21
CA LEU A 120 -9.67 -14.58 5.05
C LEU A 120 -8.59 -15.65 4.97
N ASN A 121 -8.96 -16.87 4.58
CA ASN A 121 -7.99 -17.93 4.36
C ASN A 121 -7.26 -17.66 3.04
N THR A 122 -6.02 -17.19 3.14
CA THR A 122 -5.21 -16.90 1.96
C THR A 122 -4.61 -18.19 1.44
N ASN A 123 -5.32 -18.89 0.55
CA ASN A 123 -4.74 -19.97 -0.28
C ASN A 123 -3.81 -19.39 -1.37
N ASN A 124 -2.92 -18.46 -0.98
CA ASN A 124 -2.05 -17.68 -1.87
C ASN A 124 -2.77 -16.80 -2.91
N ASN A 125 -4.07 -16.55 -2.77
CA ASN A 125 -4.76 -15.62 -3.65
C ASN A 125 -4.31 -14.18 -3.37
N PHE A 126 -3.92 -13.48 -4.43
CA PHE A 126 -3.44 -12.11 -4.35
C PHE A 126 -4.50 -11.15 -3.79
N SER A 127 -5.75 -11.25 -4.21
CA SER A 127 -6.83 -10.36 -3.77
C SER A 127 -7.17 -10.59 -2.29
N ASP A 128 -7.14 -11.83 -1.81
CA ASP A 128 -7.34 -12.15 -0.39
C ASP A 128 -6.22 -11.56 0.48
N GLN A 129 -4.98 -11.60 0.00
CA GLN A 129 -3.85 -11.01 0.71
C GLN A 129 -3.99 -9.50 0.81
N ILE A 130 -4.38 -8.82 -0.28
CA ILE A 130 -4.62 -7.37 -0.27
C ILE A 130 -5.74 -7.02 0.72
N LEU A 131 -6.83 -7.78 0.71
CA LEU A 131 -7.98 -7.50 1.57
C LEU A 131 -7.65 -7.75 3.05
N ASN A 132 -6.91 -8.82 3.36
CA ASN A 132 -6.39 -9.05 4.72
C ASN A 132 -5.45 -7.93 5.18
N ILE A 133 -4.63 -7.37 4.29
CA ILE A 133 -3.78 -6.21 4.62
C ILE A 133 -4.63 -4.98 4.88
N ALA A 134 -5.64 -4.71 4.04
CA ALA A 134 -6.55 -3.58 4.24
C ALA A 134 -7.26 -3.69 5.60
N HIS A 135 -7.74 -4.89 5.96
CA HIS A 135 -8.34 -5.17 7.26
C HIS A 135 -7.36 -5.01 8.42
N SER A 136 -6.11 -5.47 8.25
CA SER A 136 -5.07 -5.28 9.27
C SER A 136 -4.67 -3.83 9.51
N LEU A 137 -4.94 -2.96 8.53
CA LEU A 137 -4.70 -1.51 8.59
C LEU A 137 -5.97 -0.73 8.97
N GLU A 138 -7.04 -1.43 9.37
CA GLU A 138 -8.34 -0.85 9.75
C GLU A 138 -8.94 0.06 8.66
N ILE A 139 -8.70 -0.29 7.40
CA ILE A 139 -9.26 0.40 6.24
C ILE A 139 -10.64 -0.18 5.96
N ASN A 140 -11.67 0.63 6.15
CA ASN A 140 -13.04 0.26 5.83
C ASN A 140 -13.43 0.80 4.45
N PHE A 141 -14.06 -0.04 3.64
CA PHE A 141 -14.63 0.37 2.36
C PHE A 141 -16.08 0.79 2.57
N GLN A 142 -16.40 2.03 2.20
CA GLN A 142 -17.75 2.58 2.28
C GLN A 142 -18.22 2.95 0.88
N GLU A 143 -19.45 2.56 0.56
CA GLU A 143 -20.13 3.05 -0.62
C GLU A 143 -20.42 4.54 -0.45
N SER A 144 -20.07 5.36 -1.44
CA SER A 144 -20.34 6.79 -1.40
C SER A 144 -21.70 7.08 -2.03
N ASP A 145 -22.59 7.71 -1.25
CA ASP A 145 -23.99 7.97 -1.60
C ASP A 145 -24.19 8.85 -2.84
N THR A 146 -23.14 9.47 -3.36
CA THR A 146 -23.26 10.49 -4.40
C THR A 146 -22.95 10.01 -5.81
N ASN A 147 -22.28 8.86 -6.02
CA ASN A 147 -21.82 8.45 -7.37
C ASN A 147 -21.58 6.94 -7.59
N ASN A 148 -22.11 6.02 -6.78
CA ASN A 148 -21.80 4.58 -6.83
C ASN A 148 -20.28 4.27 -6.75
N ASN A 149 -19.47 5.22 -6.29
CA ASN A 149 -18.03 5.05 -6.12
C ASN A 149 -17.77 4.47 -4.72
N ILE A 150 -16.87 3.51 -4.62
CA ILE A 150 -16.37 2.97 -3.37
C ILE A 150 -15.26 3.88 -2.86
N SER A 151 -15.51 4.51 -1.72
CA SER A 151 -14.53 5.31 -0.98
C SER A 151 -13.91 4.47 0.15
N CYS A 152 -12.76 4.91 0.65
CA CYS A 152 -12.07 4.23 1.75
C CYS A 152 -11.93 5.20 2.90
N SER A 153 -12.46 4.80 4.05
CA SER A 153 -12.29 5.51 5.31
C SER A 153 -11.28 4.78 6.17
N PHE A 154 -10.36 5.52 6.78
CA PHE A 154 -9.45 4.98 7.78
C PHE A 154 -10.08 5.20 9.14
N ASN A 155 -10.24 4.14 9.94
CA ASN A 155 -10.43 4.32 11.37
C ASN A 155 -9.06 4.66 11.95
N THR A 156 -8.70 5.94 12.03
CA THR A 156 -7.52 6.32 12.82
C THR A 156 -7.94 6.39 14.29
N PRO A 157 -7.50 5.49 15.19
CA PRO A 157 -7.34 5.90 16.56
C PRO A 157 -6.32 7.04 16.53
N SER A 158 -6.77 8.22 16.94
CA SER A 158 -5.98 9.43 17.02
C SER A 158 -4.59 9.17 17.61
N ASN A 159 -3.58 9.70 16.91
CA ASN A 159 -2.14 9.74 17.19
C ASN A 159 -1.28 8.61 16.61
N LEU A 160 -0.33 9.04 15.76
CA LEU A 160 0.72 8.28 15.08
C LEU A 160 0.27 7.53 13.80
N VAL A 161 -0.22 8.26 12.80
CA VAL A 161 0.38 8.45 11.46
C VAL A 161 -0.51 9.41 10.66
N PRO A 162 -0.27 10.73 10.71
CA PRO A 162 -0.70 11.63 9.64
C PRO A 162 0.52 11.90 8.74
N VAL A 163 0.38 11.79 7.42
CA VAL A 163 1.09 12.63 6.40
C VAL A 163 0.95 12.08 4.97
N ALA A 164 0.68 10.79 4.73
CA ALA A 164 0.83 10.25 3.37
C ALA A 164 -0.40 10.30 2.44
N ILE A 165 -1.63 10.55 2.92
CA ILE A 165 -2.83 10.36 2.07
C ILE A 165 -3.65 11.64 1.83
N THR A 166 -3.38 12.72 2.57
CA THR A 166 -4.03 14.03 2.33
C THR A 166 -3.69 14.64 0.96
N GLY A 167 -2.63 14.15 0.28
CA GLY A 167 -2.21 14.62 -1.04
C GLY A 167 -3.07 14.15 -2.22
N LEU A 168 -3.97 13.17 -2.05
CA LEU A 168 -4.73 12.60 -3.17
C LEU A 168 -6.20 13.05 -3.27
N ILE A 169 -6.72 13.77 -2.27
CA ILE A 169 -8.11 14.28 -2.30
C ILE A 169 -8.19 15.78 -2.64
N LYS A 170 -7.09 16.55 -2.56
CA LYS A 170 -7.09 17.99 -2.89
C LYS A 170 -6.84 18.35 -4.37
N LEU A 171 -6.67 17.39 -5.27
CA LEU A 171 -6.38 17.65 -6.69
C LEU A 171 -7.51 17.26 -7.65
N LYS A 172 -8.77 17.43 -7.24
CA LYS A 172 -9.93 17.35 -8.15
C LYS A 172 -10.90 18.54 -8.02
N GLY A 173 -10.40 19.68 -7.55
CA GLY A 173 -11.16 20.92 -7.37
C GLY A 173 -10.39 22.17 -7.81
N ALA A 174 -9.67 22.09 -8.92
CA ALA A 174 -9.11 23.25 -9.60
C ALA A 174 -8.90 22.93 -11.08
N GLN A 175 -9.98 23.06 -11.85
CA GLN A 175 -10.03 23.59 -13.21
C GLN A 175 -11.50 23.82 -13.57
#